data_AF-A0A7S0NLX3-F1
#
_entry.id   AF-A0A7S0NLX3-F1
#
_cell.length_a   1.000
_cell.length_b   1.000
_cell.length_c   1.000
_cell.angle_alpha   90.00
_cell.angle_beta   90.00
_cell.angle_gamma   90.00
#
_symmetry.space_group_name_H-M   'P 1'
#
loop_
_entity.id
_entity.type
_entity.pdbx_description
1 polymer ?
#
loop_
_entity_poly.entity_id
_entity_poly.type
_entity_poly.pdbx_seq_one_letter_code
_entity_poly.pdbx_strand_id
1 'polypeptide(L)'
;AAADATREAIAAEANAAAAKAVATSAAGTSQVADAVALEVHDARARADASSVRAEEAFARVAKARAGAARQRELAEEASRNMSADPDTVSEIRGQADSSTAEAIALERDAALARAEADAHEKAATSAIERRDAIASAAEGLESARRAFRATRNRRDGAYKRAREADA
;
A
#
# COMPACT_ATOMS: atom_id res chain seq x y z
N ALA A 1 53.10 -23.23 -14.23
CA ALA A 1 53.02 -23.78 -12.85
C ALA A 1 52.83 -22.67 -11.80
N ALA A 2 53.86 -21.93 -11.38
CA ALA A 2 53.71 -20.90 -10.34
C ALA A 2 52.79 -19.74 -10.75
N ALA A 3 52.91 -19.23 -11.99
CA ALA A 3 52.04 -18.18 -12.51
C ALA A 3 50.57 -18.61 -12.66
N ASP A 4 50.33 -19.90 -12.94
CA ASP A 4 48.98 -20.47 -13.06
C ASP A 4 48.34 -20.64 -11.68
N ALA A 5 49.11 -21.11 -10.69
CA ALA A 5 48.68 -21.19 -9.30
C ALA A 5 48.33 -19.81 -8.72
N THR A 6 49.10 -18.77 -9.05
CA THR A 6 48.80 -17.39 -8.63
C THR A 6 47.52 -16.85 -9.29
N ARG A 7 47.29 -17.12 -10.59
CA ARG A 7 46.03 -16.75 -11.26
C ARG A 7 44.83 -17.48 -10.66
N GLU A 8 44.99 -18.76 -10.35
CA GLU A 8 43.91 -19.58 -9.77
C GLU A 8 43.56 -19.12 -8.34
N ALA A 9 44.57 -18.73 -7.54
CA ALA A 9 44.37 -18.13 -6.23
C ALA A 9 43.61 -16.79 -6.30
N ILE A 10 44.00 -15.89 -7.21
CA ILE A 10 43.31 -14.60 -7.42
C ILE A 10 41.84 -14.82 -7.85
N ALA A 11 41.60 -15.76 -8.76
CA ALA A 11 40.25 -16.10 -9.21
C ALA A 11 39.41 -16.74 -8.07
N ALA A 12 40.03 -17.52 -7.18
CA ALA A 12 39.36 -18.07 -6.01
C ALA A 12 38.99 -17.00 -4.99
N GLU A 13 39.87 -16.03 -4.74
CA GLU A 13 39.63 -14.91 -3.82
C GLU A 13 38.55 -13.96 -4.35
N ALA A 14 38.57 -13.62 -5.64
CA ALA A 14 37.52 -12.83 -6.29
C ALA A 14 36.14 -13.53 -6.21
N ASN A 15 36.10 -14.84 -6.42
CA ASN A 15 34.86 -15.62 -6.29
C ASN A 15 34.36 -15.70 -4.85
N ALA A 16 35.26 -15.77 -3.86
CA ALA A 16 34.89 -15.76 -2.44
C ALA A 16 34.33 -14.39 -2.03
N ALA A 17 34.94 -13.30 -2.50
CA ALA A 17 34.44 -11.93 -2.28
C ALA A 17 33.05 -11.73 -2.92
N ALA A 18 32.85 -12.20 -4.16
CA ALA A 18 31.56 -12.15 -4.84
C ALA A 18 30.48 -12.96 -4.11
N ALA A 19 30.80 -14.17 -3.64
CA ALA A 19 29.87 -14.99 -2.87
C ALA A 19 29.49 -14.34 -1.53
N LYS A 20 30.45 -13.69 -0.85
CA LYS A 20 30.20 -12.93 0.37
C LYS A 20 29.30 -11.71 0.11
N ALA A 21 29.55 -10.96 -0.96
CA ALA A 21 28.73 -9.82 -1.35
C ALA A 21 27.28 -10.24 -1.63
N VAL A 22 27.07 -11.31 -2.42
CA VAL A 22 25.74 -11.86 -2.68
C VAL A 22 25.06 -12.33 -1.39
N ALA A 23 25.80 -12.90 -0.44
CA ALA A 23 25.25 -13.33 0.82
C ALA A 23 24.82 -12.16 1.73
N THR A 24 25.61 -11.09 1.78
CA THR A 24 25.27 -9.86 2.49
C THR A 24 24.06 -9.16 1.85
N SER A 25 24.02 -9.07 0.52
CA SER A 25 22.86 -8.52 -0.19
C SER A 25 21.58 -9.31 0.10
N ALA A 26 21.63 -10.64 0.06
CA ALA A 26 20.47 -11.47 0.36
C ALA A 26 19.96 -11.29 1.80
N ALA A 27 20.86 -11.13 2.78
CA ALA A 27 20.47 -10.84 4.16
C ALA A 27 19.79 -9.46 4.27
N GLY A 28 20.32 -8.45 3.59
CA GLY A 28 19.71 -7.11 3.52
C GLY A 28 18.33 -7.13 2.85
N THR A 29 18.17 -7.86 1.75
CA THR A 29 16.86 -8.00 1.07
C THR A 29 15.81 -8.67 1.96
N SER A 30 16.19 -9.65 2.79
CA SER A 30 15.27 -10.28 3.75
C SER A 30 14.74 -9.28 4.78
N GLN A 31 15.61 -8.45 5.36
CA GLN A 31 15.20 -7.43 6.33
C GLN A 31 14.28 -6.38 5.71
N VAL A 32 14.58 -5.98 4.46
CA VAL A 32 13.73 -5.05 3.69
C VAL A 32 12.39 -5.69 3.35
N ALA A 33 12.35 -6.99 3.04
CA ALA A 33 11.10 -7.70 2.76
C ALA A 33 10.18 -7.74 4.00
N ASP A 34 10.72 -8.01 5.19
CA ASP A 34 9.94 -8.00 6.43
C ASP A 34 9.39 -6.60 6.75
N ALA A 35 10.20 -5.56 6.56
CA ALA A 35 9.77 -4.17 6.75
C ALA A 35 8.65 -3.77 5.78
N VAL A 36 8.76 -4.16 4.51
CA VAL A 36 7.74 -3.85 3.50
C VAL A 36 6.48 -4.68 3.70
N ALA A 37 6.56 -5.91 4.24
CA ALA A 37 5.39 -6.67 4.62
C ALA A 37 4.56 -5.94 5.70
N LEU A 38 5.22 -5.37 6.70
CA LEU A 38 4.58 -4.53 7.72
C LEU A 38 4.00 -3.24 7.11
N GLU A 39 4.75 -2.59 6.21
CA GLU A 39 4.27 -1.40 5.51
C GLU A 39 2.99 -1.68 4.70
N VAL A 40 2.94 -2.80 3.97
CA VAL A 40 1.76 -3.23 3.21
C VAL A 40 0.58 -3.50 4.14
N HIS A 41 0.81 -4.19 5.25
CA HIS A 41 -0.23 -4.46 6.24
C HIS A 41 -0.83 -3.16 6.78
N ASP A 42 0.01 -2.22 7.20
CA ASP A 42 -0.43 -0.94 7.76
C ASP A 42 -1.10 -0.06 6.72
N ALA A 43 -0.59 -0.03 5.49
CA ALA A 43 -1.18 0.73 4.41
C ALA A 43 -2.58 0.20 4.05
N ARG A 44 -2.76 -1.13 4.01
CA ARG A 44 -4.08 -1.75 3.81
C ARG A 44 -5.03 -1.45 4.95
N ALA A 45 -4.60 -1.61 6.19
CA ALA A 45 -5.43 -1.32 7.36
C ALA A 45 -5.92 0.15 7.37
N ARG A 46 -5.07 1.10 6.95
CA ARG A 46 -5.44 2.51 6.80
C ARG A 46 -6.41 2.75 5.65
N ALA A 47 -6.22 2.08 4.52
CA ALA A 47 -7.14 2.16 3.39
C ALA A 47 -8.53 1.65 3.76
N ASP A 48 -8.61 0.48 4.40
CA ASP A 48 -9.86 -0.12 4.85
C ASP A 48 -10.58 0.79 5.86
N ALA A 49 -9.86 1.29 6.87
CA ALA A 49 -10.42 2.18 7.87
C ALA A 49 -10.93 3.51 7.25
N SER A 50 -10.23 4.04 6.25
CA SER A 50 -10.64 5.28 5.58
C SER A 50 -11.82 5.05 4.65
N SER A 51 -11.90 3.90 3.99
CA SER A 51 -13.06 3.50 3.19
C SER A 51 -14.33 3.45 4.04
N VAL A 52 -14.27 2.79 5.20
CA VAL A 52 -15.41 2.72 6.13
C VAL A 52 -15.84 4.11 6.59
N ARG A 53 -14.88 4.99 6.95
CA ARG A 53 -15.20 6.38 7.34
C ARG A 53 -15.85 7.18 6.21
N ALA A 54 -15.39 6.99 4.98
CA ALA A 54 -15.99 7.64 3.81
C ALA A 54 -17.44 7.18 3.60
N GLU A 55 -17.70 5.87 3.67
CA GLU A 55 -19.05 5.31 3.58
C GLU A 55 -19.98 5.86 4.67
N GLU A 56 -19.51 5.91 5.92
CA GLU A 56 -20.25 6.51 7.04
C GLU A 56 -20.55 7.99 6.80
N ALA A 57 -19.60 8.76 6.26
CA ALA A 57 -19.80 10.16 5.94
C ALA A 57 -20.88 10.34 4.86
N PHE A 58 -20.86 9.53 3.80
CA PHE A 58 -21.92 9.55 2.77
C PHE A 58 -23.29 9.14 3.31
N ALA A 59 -23.34 8.17 4.24
CA ALA A 59 -24.59 7.80 4.90
C ALA A 59 -25.17 8.96 5.73
N ARG A 60 -24.31 9.73 6.42
CA ARG A 60 -24.73 10.95 7.14
C ARG A 60 -25.27 12.01 6.19
N VAL A 61 -24.61 12.24 5.06
CA VAL A 61 -25.10 13.15 4.01
C VAL A 61 -26.48 12.73 3.51
N ALA A 62 -26.66 11.45 3.18
CA ALA A 62 -27.93 10.93 2.70
C ALA A 62 -29.06 11.14 3.73
N LYS A 63 -28.78 10.88 5.01
CA LYS A 63 -29.72 11.12 6.10
C LYS A 63 -30.05 12.61 6.26
N ALA A 64 -29.06 13.49 6.20
CA ALA A 64 -29.25 14.94 6.30
C ALA A 64 -30.09 15.48 5.13
N ARG A 65 -29.82 15.03 3.89
CA ARG A 65 -30.61 15.38 2.72
C ARG A 65 -32.07 14.94 2.83
N ALA A 66 -32.31 13.72 3.30
CA ALA A 66 -33.66 13.23 3.53
C ALA A 66 -34.39 14.05 4.61
N GLY A 67 -33.69 14.42 5.69
CA GLY A 67 -34.22 15.32 6.72
C GLY A 67 -34.57 16.71 6.17
N ALA A 68 -33.66 17.32 5.41
CA ALA A 68 -33.88 18.63 4.79
C ALA A 68 -35.05 18.61 3.79
N ALA A 69 -35.17 17.56 2.98
CA ALA A 69 -36.30 17.39 2.05
C ALA A 69 -37.64 17.33 2.80
N ARG A 70 -37.71 16.57 3.90
CA ARG A 70 -38.91 16.47 4.73
C ARG A 70 -39.28 17.81 5.37
N GLN A 71 -38.29 18.58 5.86
CA GLN A 71 -38.55 19.90 6.43
C GLN A 71 -39.05 20.90 5.39
N ARG A 72 -38.55 20.84 4.15
CA ARG A 72 -39.08 21.65 3.04
C ARG A 72 -40.51 21.31 2.72
N GLU A 73 -40.85 20.03 2.67
CA GLU A 73 -42.23 19.58 2.45
C GLU A 73 -43.18 20.12 3.53
N LEU A 74 -42.77 20.06 4.80
CA LEU A 74 -43.53 20.64 5.91
C LEU A 74 -43.66 22.17 5.79
N ALA A 75 -42.60 22.87 5.37
CA ALA A 75 -42.63 24.31 5.14
C ALA A 75 -43.60 24.69 4.01
N GLU A 76 -43.61 23.91 2.93
CA GLU A 76 -44.52 24.10 1.81
C GLU A 76 -45.98 23.82 2.20
N GLU A 77 -46.22 22.76 2.98
CA GLU A 77 -47.56 22.43 3.50
C GLU A 77 -48.07 23.54 4.43
N ALA A 78 -47.25 24.00 5.37
CA ALA A 78 -47.58 25.10 6.27
C ALA A 78 -47.90 26.39 5.50
N SER A 79 -47.13 26.70 4.46
CA SER A 79 -47.37 27.88 3.61
C SER A 79 -48.65 27.79 2.77
N ARG A 80 -49.16 26.59 2.48
CA ARG A 80 -50.44 26.39 1.75
C ARG A 80 -51.64 26.44 2.68
N ASN A 81 -51.44 26.25 3.98
CA ASN A 81 -52.51 26.35 4.96
C ASN A 81 -52.79 27.82 5.30
N MET A 82 -53.89 28.37 4.77
CA MET A 82 -54.31 29.77 4.99
C MET A 82 -54.63 30.12 6.45
N SER A 83 -54.69 29.14 7.34
CA SER A 83 -54.90 29.33 8.79
C SER A 83 -53.61 29.31 9.62
N ALA A 84 -52.46 29.02 8.99
CA ALA A 84 -51.17 29.00 9.67
C ALA A 84 -50.70 30.43 9.97
N ASP A 85 -50.24 30.64 11.19
CA ASP A 85 -49.64 31.89 11.62
C ASP A 85 -48.33 32.17 10.83
N PRO A 86 -48.14 33.37 10.26
CA PRO A 86 -46.96 33.70 9.47
C PRO A 86 -45.63 33.46 10.18
N ASP A 87 -45.56 33.68 11.51
CA ASP A 87 -44.33 33.47 12.27
C ASP A 87 -43.98 31.98 12.34
N THR A 88 -44.99 31.12 12.50
CA THR A 88 -44.84 29.65 12.45
C THR A 88 -44.34 29.18 11.08
N VAL A 89 -44.88 29.74 9.98
CA VAL A 89 -44.40 29.41 8.62
C VAL A 89 -42.94 29.85 8.41
N SER A 90 -42.57 31.02 8.94
CA SER A 90 -41.19 31.52 8.91
C SER A 90 -40.22 30.62 9.69
N GLU A 91 -40.61 30.16 10.87
CA GLU A 91 -39.78 29.26 11.70
C GLU A 91 -39.51 27.93 10.98
N ILE A 92 -40.55 27.30 10.42
CA ILE A 92 -40.41 26.03 9.69
C ILE A 92 -39.50 26.21 8.46
N ARG A 93 -39.63 27.33 7.74
CA ARG A 93 -38.74 27.65 6.61
C ARG A 93 -37.29 27.84 7.07
N GLY A 94 -37.06 28.55 8.18
CA GLY A 94 -35.74 28.70 8.77
C GLY A 94 -35.09 27.37 9.18
N GLN A 95 -35.87 26.45 9.74
CA GLN A 95 -35.41 25.09 10.06
C GLN A 95 -35.06 24.27 8.80
N ALA A 96 -35.84 24.41 7.73
CA ALA A 96 -35.58 23.76 6.45
C ALA A 96 -34.29 24.28 5.77
N ASP A 97 -34.06 25.59 5.83
CA ASP A 97 -32.84 26.23 5.32
C ASP A 97 -31.62 25.81 6.13
N SER A 98 -31.72 25.79 7.46
CA SER A 98 -30.67 25.28 8.35
C SER A 98 -30.33 23.81 8.06
N SER A 99 -31.34 22.96 7.88
CA SER A 99 -31.16 21.54 7.53
C SER A 99 -30.48 21.36 6.17
N THR A 100 -30.79 22.24 5.21
CA THR A 100 -30.13 22.26 3.90
C THR A 100 -28.66 22.64 4.05
N ALA A 101 -28.36 23.69 4.82
CA ALA A 101 -26.99 24.14 5.05
C ALA A 101 -26.14 23.06 5.74
N GLU A 102 -26.71 22.33 6.70
CA GLU A 102 -26.07 21.19 7.34
C GLU A 102 -25.75 20.07 6.35
N ALA A 103 -26.70 19.70 5.48
CA ALA A 103 -26.46 18.70 4.45
C ALA A 103 -25.31 19.10 3.50
N ILE A 104 -25.24 20.37 3.10
CA ILE A 104 -24.16 20.89 2.25
C ILE A 104 -22.81 20.86 2.98
N ALA A 105 -22.77 21.18 4.28
CA ALA A 105 -21.55 21.10 5.07
C ALA A 105 -21.03 19.65 5.15
N LEU A 106 -21.93 18.69 5.40
CA LEU A 106 -21.60 17.27 5.45
C LEU A 106 -21.13 16.73 4.09
N GLU A 107 -21.61 17.27 2.97
CA GLU A 107 -21.14 16.89 1.63
C GLU A 107 -19.66 17.20 1.42
N ARG A 108 -19.21 18.35 1.94
CA ARG A 108 -17.80 18.71 1.90
C ARG A 108 -16.96 17.73 2.71
N ASP A 109 -17.41 17.38 3.91
CA ASP A 109 -16.71 16.44 4.78
C ASP A 109 -16.66 15.03 4.17
N ALA A 110 -17.76 14.59 3.55
CA ALA A 110 -17.80 13.30 2.84
C ALA A 110 -16.87 13.29 1.61
N ALA A 111 -16.78 14.40 0.88
CA ALA A 111 -15.84 14.52 -0.23
C ALA A 111 -14.38 14.48 0.24
N LEU A 112 -14.05 15.12 1.36
CA LEU A 112 -12.74 15.03 1.99
C LEU A 112 -12.42 13.61 2.45
N ALA A 113 -13.35 12.95 3.14
CA ALA A 113 -13.20 11.56 3.57
C ALA A 113 -12.99 10.61 2.38
N ARG A 114 -13.67 10.85 1.26
CA ARG A 114 -13.45 10.07 0.02
C ARG A 114 -12.06 10.29 -0.57
N ALA A 115 -11.61 11.55 -0.64
CA ALA A 115 -10.28 11.87 -1.14
C ALA A 115 -9.18 11.24 -0.27
N GLU A 116 -9.35 11.22 1.05
CA GLU A 116 -8.46 10.52 1.98
C GLU A 116 -8.46 9.00 1.75
N ALA A 117 -9.64 8.39 1.58
CA ALA A 117 -9.75 6.96 1.28
C ALA A 117 -9.03 6.61 -0.04
N ASP A 118 -9.26 7.36 -1.11
CA ASP A 118 -8.59 7.15 -2.40
C ASP A 118 -7.06 7.34 -2.30
N ALA A 119 -6.60 8.27 -1.46
CA ALA A 119 -5.16 8.47 -1.21
C ALA A 119 -4.54 7.29 -0.46
N HIS A 120 -5.23 6.77 0.56
CA HIS A 120 -4.78 5.59 1.30
C HIS A 120 -4.80 4.32 0.45
N GLU A 121 -5.79 4.16 -0.43
CA GLU A 121 -5.85 3.06 -1.39
C GLU A 121 -4.65 3.10 -2.35
N LYS A 122 -4.33 4.27 -2.91
CA LYS A 122 -3.13 4.45 -3.76
C LYS A 122 -1.84 4.13 -3.01
N ALA A 123 -1.74 4.55 -1.76
CA ALA A 123 -0.58 4.24 -0.92
C ALA A 123 -0.44 2.72 -0.68
N ALA A 124 -1.55 2.02 -0.42
CA ALA A 124 -1.57 0.57 -0.25
C ALA A 124 -1.15 -0.16 -1.54
N THR A 125 -1.65 0.28 -2.70
CA THR A 125 -1.24 -0.26 -4.00
C THR A 125 0.26 -0.06 -4.23
N SER A 126 0.78 1.13 -3.98
CA SER A 126 2.21 1.43 -4.13
C SER A 126 3.09 0.59 -3.17
N ALA A 127 2.62 0.32 -1.95
CA ALA A 127 3.33 -0.55 -1.02
C ALA A 127 3.38 -2.01 -1.53
N ILE A 128 2.29 -2.50 -2.13
CA ILE A 128 2.25 -3.84 -2.75
C ILE A 128 3.23 -3.92 -3.91
N GLU A 129 3.29 -2.90 -4.77
CA GLU A 129 4.25 -2.86 -5.88
C GLU A 129 5.70 -2.91 -5.39
N ARG A 130 6.02 -2.18 -4.30
CA ARG A 130 7.34 -2.26 -3.65
C ARG A 130 7.64 -3.67 -3.15
N ARG A 131 6.67 -4.31 -2.48
CA ARG A 131 6.81 -5.68 -1.98
C ARG A 131 7.13 -6.65 -3.11
N ASP A 132 6.40 -6.55 -4.22
CA ASP A 132 6.56 -7.45 -5.36
C ASP A 132 7.90 -7.22 -6.07
N ALA A 133 8.37 -5.97 -6.15
CA ALA A 133 9.70 -5.66 -6.63
C ALA A 133 10.81 -6.25 -5.74
N ILE A 134 10.65 -6.20 -4.42
CA ILE A 134 11.59 -6.81 -3.46
C ILE A 134 11.59 -8.34 -3.58
N ALA A 135 10.41 -8.95 -3.72
CA ALA A 135 10.29 -10.40 -3.93
C ALA A 135 11.03 -10.83 -5.21
N SER A 136 10.84 -10.10 -6.31
CA SER A 136 11.56 -10.35 -7.56
C SER A 136 13.08 -10.20 -7.40
N ALA A 137 13.54 -9.17 -6.68
CA ALA A 137 14.97 -8.98 -6.39
C ALA A 137 15.54 -10.14 -5.56
N ALA A 138 14.78 -10.64 -4.58
CA ALA A 138 15.17 -11.79 -3.75
C ALA A 138 15.32 -13.07 -4.59
N GLU A 139 14.39 -13.34 -5.52
CA GLU A 139 14.48 -14.47 -6.45
C GLU A 139 15.70 -14.37 -7.38
N GLY A 140 16.01 -13.16 -7.86
CA GLY A 140 17.20 -12.89 -8.65
C GLY A 140 18.49 -13.17 -7.89
N LEU A 141 18.57 -12.74 -6.62
CA LEU A 141 19.72 -13.01 -5.74
C LEU A 141 19.88 -14.51 -5.44
N GLU A 142 18.78 -15.22 -5.20
CA GLU A 142 18.82 -16.67 -4.98
C GLU A 142 19.26 -17.44 -6.23
N SER A 143 18.81 -17.00 -7.41
CA SER A 143 19.28 -17.55 -8.69
C SER A 143 20.79 -17.32 -8.89
N ALA A 144 21.28 -16.12 -8.57
CA ALA A 144 22.71 -15.83 -8.60
C ALA A 144 23.49 -16.70 -7.60
N ARG A 145 22.99 -16.89 -6.37
CA ARG A 145 23.59 -17.80 -5.38
C ARG A 145 23.71 -19.23 -5.92
N ARG A 146 22.66 -19.76 -6.54
CA ARG A 146 22.67 -21.11 -7.15
C ARG A 146 23.69 -21.21 -8.27
N ALA A 147 23.77 -20.20 -9.14
CA ALA A 147 24.76 -20.15 -10.21
C ALA A 147 26.19 -20.15 -9.66
N PHE A 148 26.49 -19.31 -8.66
CA PHE A 148 27.81 -19.28 -8.01
C PHE A 148 28.19 -20.63 -7.39
N ARG A 149 27.27 -21.29 -6.68
CA ARG A 149 27.50 -22.64 -6.12
C ARG A 149 27.78 -23.66 -7.21
N ALA A 150 27.01 -23.65 -8.31
CA ALA A 150 27.21 -24.57 -9.42
C ALA A 150 28.60 -24.40 -10.07
N THR A 151 29.03 -23.16 -10.29
CA THR A 151 30.35 -22.85 -10.87
C THR A 151 31.48 -23.29 -9.93
N ARG A 152 31.34 -23.04 -8.62
CA ARG A 152 32.30 -23.52 -7.61
C ARG A 152 32.41 -25.04 -7.62
N ASN A 153 31.27 -25.75 -7.57
CA ASN A 153 31.26 -27.22 -7.55
C ASN A 153 31.89 -27.82 -8.81
N ARG A 154 31.66 -27.22 -9.99
CA ARG A 154 32.33 -27.64 -11.24
C ARG A 154 33.84 -27.49 -11.16
N ARG A 155 34.33 -26.35 -10.64
CA ARG A 155 35.77 -26.09 -10.49
C ARG A 155 36.41 -27.06 -9.51
N ASP A 156 35.79 -27.24 -8.33
CA ASP A 156 36.28 -28.17 -7.30
C ASP A 156 36.32 -29.61 -7.84
N GLY A 157 35.33 -30.02 -8.64
CA GLY A 157 35.31 -31.32 -9.31
C GLY A 157 36.38 -31.46 -10.40
N ALA A 158 36.66 -30.41 -11.17
CA ALA A 158 37.74 -30.41 -12.16
C ALA A 158 39.12 -30.53 -11.50
N TYR A 159 39.34 -29.80 -10.40
CA TYR A 159 40.59 -29.85 -9.63
C TYR A 159 40.85 -31.26 -9.06
N LYS A 160 39.82 -31.90 -8.49
CA LYS A 160 39.92 -33.28 -8.00
C LYS A 160 40.33 -34.26 -9.10
N ARG A 161 39.68 -34.19 -10.28
CA ARG A 161 40.02 -35.04 -11.43
C ARG A 161 41.44 -34.81 -11.94
N ALA A 162 41.90 -33.56 -11.96
CA ALA A 162 43.27 -33.25 -12.36
C ALA A 162 44.29 -33.85 -11.39
N ARG A 163 44.06 -33.74 -10.07
CA ARG A 163 44.91 -34.37 -9.06
C ARG A 163 44.91 -35.90 -9.12
N GLU A 164 43.76 -36.51 -9.42
CA GLU A 164 43.64 -37.96 -9.58
C GLU A 164 44.33 -38.46 -10.86
N ALA A 165 44.43 -37.63 -11.90
CA ALA A 165 45.13 -37.97 -13.14
C ALA A 165 46.66 -37.80 -13.06
N ASP A 166 47.14 -36.95 -12.15
CA ASP A 166 48.57 -36.71 -11.89
C ASP A 166 49.19 -37.69 -10.85
N ALA A 167 48.36 -38.50 -10.17
CA ALA A 167 48.76 -39.47 -9.13
C ALA A 167 48.86 -40.90 -9.68
#